data_AF-A0A2E6H4B6-F1
#
_entry.id   AF-A0A2E6H4B6-F1
#
_cell.length_a   1.000
_cell.length_b   1.000
_cell.length_c   1.000
_cell.angle_alpha   90.00
_cell.angle_beta   90.00
_cell.angle_gamma   90.00
#
_symmetry.space_group_name_H-M   'P 1'
#
loop_
_entity.id
_entity.type
_entity.pdbx_description
1 polymer ?
#
loop_
_entity_poly.entity_id
_entity_poly.type
_entity_poly.pdbx_seq_one_letter_code
_entity_poly.pdbx_strand_id
1 'polypeptide(L)'
;MKTILLALALLTSLNVFASGASDTAEAVTETIATFEADNDEATIADFKGVKASPNGHGVSVTVYLKSGSKTKYGCHRHSASEPFECHEN
;
A
#
# COMPACT_ATOMS: atom_id res chain seq x y z
N MET A 1 -3.39 -2.80 32.39
CA MET A 1 -2.10 -3.38 31.95
C MET A 1 -2.38 -4.70 31.27
N LYS A 2 -1.69 -4.98 30.14
CA LYS A 2 -1.80 -6.18 29.27
C LYS A 2 -3.03 -6.11 28.35
N THR A 3 -2.95 -6.13 27.02
CA THR A 3 -1.96 -6.72 26.11
C THR A 3 -1.89 -5.92 24.81
N ILE A 4 -0.81 -5.14 24.62
CA ILE A 4 -0.39 -4.67 23.29
C ILE A 4 0.82 -5.53 22.94
N LEU A 5 0.60 -6.66 22.29
CA LEU A 5 1.65 -7.59 21.87
C LEU A 5 1.26 -8.29 20.56
N LEU A 6 1.02 -7.53 19.49
CA LEU A 6 0.97 -8.11 18.15
C LEU A 6 1.46 -7.13 17.07
N ALA A 7 2.48 -6.33 17.39
CA ALA A 7 3.17 -5.47 16.44
C ALA A 7 4.65 -5.84 16.33
N LEU A 8 4.98 -7.11 16.02
CA LEU A 8 6.36 -7.50 15.66
C LEU A 8 6.43 -8.91 15.02
N ALA A 9 5.88 -9.10 13.82
CA ALA A 9 6.07 -10.37 13.10
C ALA A 9 6.11 -10.27 11.56
N LEU A 10 6.39 -9.10 10.98
CA LEU A 10 6.61 -8.98 9.53
C LEU A 10 7.98 -8.33 9.24
N LEU A 11 9.05 -8.98 9.69
CA LEU A 11 10.42 -8.59 9.37
C LEU A 11 11.25 -9.81 8.93
N THR A 12 10.75 -10.60 7.98
CA THR A 12 11.59 -11.59 7.28
C THR A 12 11.12 -11.84 5.85
N SER A 13 11.54 -10.97 4.93
CA SER A 13 11.94 -11.35 3.56
C SER A 13 12.54 -10.17 2.81
N LEU A 14 13.75 -9.75 3.20
CA LEU A 14 14.62 -8.98 2.31
C LEU A 14 15.04 -9.92 1.16
N ASN A 15 14.32 -9.88 0.04
CA ASN A 15 14.80 -10.40 -1.23
C ASN A 15 15.14 -9.23 -2.14
N VAL A 16 16.38 -9.30 -2.59
CA VAL A 16 17.18 -8.29 -3.24
C VAL A 16 17.01 -8.39 -4.78
N PHE A 17 16.84 -7.23 -5.42
CA PHE A 17 16.90 -6.91 -6.87
C PHE A 17 15.84 -7.47 -7.84
N ALA A 18 14.70 -6.78 -7.89
CA ALA A 18 14.06 -6.38 -9.15
C ALA A 18 13.51 -4.96 -8.92
N SER A 19 13.98 -3.95 -9.66
CA SER A 19 13.56 -2.55 -9.45
C SER A 19 12.04 -2.34 -9.58
N GLY A 20 11.34 -3.23 -10.30
CA GLY A 20 9.87 -3.21 -10.34
C GLY A 20 9.19 -3.91 -9.15
N ALA A 21 9.85 -4.88 -8.52
CA ALA A 21 9.29 -5.61 -7.37
C ALA A 21 9.43 -4.82 -6.06
N SER A 22 10.51 -4.05 -5.90
CA SER A 22 10.66 -3.10 -4.79
C SER A 22 9.58 -2.03 -4.84
N ASP A 23 9.41 -1.41 -6.00
CA ASP A 23 8.51 -0.27 -6.19
C ASP A 23 7.05 -0.68 -6.02
N THR A 24 6.70 -1.89 -6.47
CA THR A 24 5.36 -2.45 -6.25
C THR A 24 5.08 -2.68 -4.75
N ALA A 25 6.06 -3.17 -4.00
CA ALA A 25 5.91 -3.42 -2.56
C ALA A 25 5.82 -2.10 -1.76
N GLU A 26 6.64 -1.11 -2.11
CA GLU A 26 6.62 0.23 -1.52
C GLU A 26 5.28 0.94 -1.84
N ALA A 27 4.82 0.89 -3.09
CA ALA A 27 3.53 1.46 -3.48
C ALA A 27 2.34 0.83 -2.73
N VAL A 28 2.38 -0.48 -2.49
CA VAL A 28 1.34 -1.15 -1.68
C VAL A 28 1.36 -0.67 -0.24
N THR A 29 2.55 -0.55 0.36
CA THR A 29 2.71 -0.10 1.75
C THR A 29 2.22 1.33 1.91
N GLU A 30 2.64 2.22 1.01
CA GLU A 30 2.21 3.62 1.03
C GLU A 30 0.70 3.75 0.77
N THR A 31 0.14 3.01 -0.19
CA THR A 31 -1.31 3.02 -0.45
C THR A 31 -2.12 2.61 0.77
N ILE A 32 -1.67 1.60 1.52
CA ILE A 32 -2.38 1.16 2.74
C ILE A 32 -2.33 2.28 3.80
N ALA A 33 -1.17 2.91 3.99
CA ALA A 33 -1.02 4.03 4.93
C ALA A 33 -1.90 5.23 4.54
N THR A 34 -1.91 5.62 3.26
CA THR A 34 -2.77 6.69 2.73
C THR A 34 -4.25 6.34 2.91
N PHE A 35 -4.65 5.10 2.55
CA PHE A 35 -6.02 4.65 2.71
C PHE A 35 -6.49 4.69 4.18
N GLU A 36 -5.66 4.25 5.12
CA GLU A 36 -5.98 4.32 6.55
C GLU A 36 -6.04 5.77 7.08
N ALA A 37 -5.21 6.68 6.55
CA ALA A 37 -5.22 8.08 6.94
C ALA A 37 -6.45 8.83 6.43
N ASP A 38 -6.95 8.47 5.24
CA ASP A 38 -8.03 9.19 4.54
C ASP A 38 -9.43 8.68 4.89
N ASN A 39 -9.55 7.52 5.56
CA ASN A 39 -10.82 6.84 5.78
C ASN A 39 -11.14 6.60 7.26
N ASP A 40 -12.42 6.46 7.57
CA ASP A 40 -12.88 6.14 8.92
C ASP A 40 -12.68 4.66 9.29
N GLU A 41 -12.81 4.35 10.59
CA GLU A 41 -12.63 2.98 11.10
C GLU A 41 -13.56 1.95 10.44
N ALA A 42 -14.77 2.36 10.06
CA ALA A 42 -15.74 1.48 9.41
C ALA A 42 -15.28 1.07 8.01
N THR A 43 -14.75 2.04 7.25
CA THR A 43 -14.23 1.83 5.90
C THR A 43 -12.93 1.02 5.94
N ILE A 44 -12.05 1.28 6.92
CA ILE A 44 -10.84 0.48 7.16
C ILE A 44 -11.21 -0.96 7.51
N ALA A 45 -12.20 -1.18 8.39
CA ALA A 45 -12.67 -2.53 8.73
C ALA A 45 -13.28 -3.28 7.54
N ASP A 46 -13.79 -2.55 6.53
CA ASP A 46 -14.31 -3.12 5.28
C ASP A 46 -13.19 -3.51 4.29
N PHE A 47 -11.92 -3.25 4.60
CA PHE A 47 -10.78 -3.65 3.76
C PHE A 47 -10.78 -5.15 3.45
N LYS A 48 -10.65 -5.49 2.16
CA LYS A 48 -10.57 -6.87 1.66
C LYS A 48 -9.17 -7.23 1.16
N GLY A 49 -8.50 -6.29 0.51
CA GLY A 49 -7.18 -6.53 -0.06
C GLY A 49 -6.79 -5.49 -1.10
N VAL A 50 -5.56 -5.65 -1.60
CA VAL A 50 -4.95 -4.76 -2.58
C VAL A 50 -4.49 -5.52 -3.80
N LYS A 51 -4.55 -4.87 -4.96
CA LYS A 51 -3.88 -5.32 -6.18
C LYS A 51 -3.02 -4.20 -6.70
N ALA A 52 -1.75 -4.49 -6.97
CA ALA A 52 -0.82 -3.54 -7.56
C ALA A 52 -0.36 -4.03 -8.94
N SER A 53 -0.13 -3.08 -9.85
CA SER A 53 0.41 -3.33 -11.18
C SER A 53 1.36 -2.21 -11.57
N PRO A 54 2.63 -2.50 -11.88
CA PRO A 54 3.52 -1.51 -12.45
C PRO A 54 3.00 -1.03 -13.81
N ASN A 55 3.27 0.23 -14.14
CA ASN A 55 2.92 0.88 -15.41
C ASN A 55 4.05 1.85 -15.85
N GLY A 56 3.88 2.53 -16.99
CA GLY A 56 4.90 3.45 -17.53
C GLY A 56 5.17 4.71 -16.70
N HIS A 57 4.36 4.98 -15.68
CA HIS A 57 4.41 6.17 -14.82
C HIS A 57 4.68 5.84 -13.34
N GLY A 58 4.85 4.56 -12.98
CA GLY A 58 4.98 4.11 -11.59
C GLY A 58 4.21 2.81 -11.35
N VAL A 59 3.35 2.80 -10.33
CA VAL A 59 2.53 1.65 -9.94
C VAL A 59 1.08 2.09 -9.76
N SER A 60 0.14 1.39 -10.38
CA SER A 60 -1.28 1.51 -10.07
C SER A 60 -1.64 0.53 -8.97
N VAL A 61 -2.21 1.03 -7.88
CA VAL A 61 -2.71 0.21 -6.78
C VAL A 61 -4.23 0.34 -6.69
N THR A 62 -4.93 -0.75 -6.42
CA THR A 62 -6.38 -0.76 -6.19
C THR A 62 -6.67 -1.42 -4.86
N VAL A 63 -7.30 -0.68 -3.96
CA VAL A 63 -7.87 -1.17 -2.71
C VAL A 63 -9.27 -1.70 -3.01
N TYR A 64 -9.57 -2.91 -2.53
CA TYR A 64 -10.88 -3.52 -2.61
C TYR A 64 -11.50 -3.60 -1.22
N LEU A 65 -12.78 -3.27 -1.13
CA LEU A 65 -13.56 -3.41 0.09
C LEU A 65 -14.49 -4.63 0.00
N LYS A 66 -14.91 -5.17 1.14
CA LYS A 66 -15.81 -6.34 1.20
C LYS A 66 -17.21 -5.99 0.68
N SER A 67 -17.64 -4.74 0.83
CA SER A 67 -18.84 -4.18 0.19
C SER A 67 -18.85 -4.27 -1.34
N GLY A 68 -17.69 -4.47 -1.97
CA GLY A 68 -17.53 -4.50 -3.43
C GLY A 68 -17.06 -3.17 -4.04
N SER A 69 -17.01 -2.11 -3.24
CA SER A 69 -16.38 -0.83 -3.59
C SER A 69 -14.87 -1.01 -3.80
N LYS A 70 -14.28 -0.09 -4.56
CA LYS A 70 -12.84 -0.05 -4.82
C LYS A 70 -12.33 1.38 -4.94
N THR A 71 -11.13 1.61 -4.45
CA THR A 71 -10.42 2.90 -4.55
C THR A 71 -9.11 2.66 -5.29
N LYS A 72 -8.77 3.55 -6.22
CA LYS A 72 -7.57 3.43 -7.04
C LYS A 72 -6.56 4.49 -6.65
N TYR A 73 -5.30 4.10 -6.63
CA TYR A 73 -4.18 4.98 -6.35
C TYR A 73 -3.16 4.90 -7.48
N GLY A 74 -2.62 6.05 -7.87
CA GLY A 74 -1.41 6.18 -8.66
C GLY A 74 -0.24 6.44 -7.72
N CYS A 75 0.77 5.59 -7.78
CA CYS A 75 1.93 5.68 -6.91
C CYS A 75 3.20 5.82 -7.74
N HIS A 76 4.06 6.78 -7.40
CA HIS A 76 5.34 6.99 -8.06
C HIS A 76 6.35 7.63 -7.11
N ARG A 77 7.62 7.61 -7.51
CA ARG A 77 8.69 8.40 -6.91
C ARG A 77 9.20 9.39 -7.94
N HIS A 78 9.52 10.63 -7.57
CA HIS A 78 10.10 11.57 -8.55
C HIS A 78 11.60 11.31 -8.77
N SER A 79 12.28 10.66 -7.83
CA SER A 79 13.66 10.19 -7.99
C SER A 79 13.95 8.95 -7.13
N ALA A 80 15.07 8.26 -7.40
CA ALA A 80 15.47 7.07 -6.67
C ALA A 80 15.78 7.31 -5.17
N SER A 81 15.97 8.57 -4.77
CA SER A 81 16.26 8.98 -3.39
C SER A 81 15.04 9.48 -2.62
N GLU A 82 13.88 9.60 -3.28
CA GLU A 82 12.67 10.11 -2.67
C GLU A 82 11.73 8.99 -2.21
N PRO A 83 10.91 9.25 -1.17
CA PRO A 83 9.87 8.33 -0.77
C PRO A 83 8.86 8.10 -1.90
N PHE A 84 8.15 6.98 -1.82
CA PHE A 84 6.99 6.75 -2.68
C PHE A 84 5.86 7.68 -2.25
N GLU A 85 5.16 8.27 -3.22
CA GLU A 85 3.94 9.03 -2.98
C GLU A 85 2.79 8.35 -3.71
N CYS A 86 1.64 8.22 -3.06
CA CYS A 86 0.43 7.64 -3.62
C CYS A 86 -0.71 8.67 -3.56
N HIS A 87 -1.45 8.79 -4.66
CA HIS A 87 -2.60 9.68 -4.77
C HIS A 87 -3.80 8.94 -5.32
N GLU A 88 -4.99 9.22 -4.78
CA GLU A 88 -6.24 8.67 -5.32
C GLU A 88 -6.48 9.16 -6.76
N ASN A 89 -6.91 8.26 -7.63
CA ASN A 89 -7.17 8.47 -9.07
C ASN A 89 -8.63 8.30 -9.45
#